data_AF-A0A9D7HZL8-F1
#
_entry.id   AF-A0A9D7HZL8-F1
#
_cell.length_a   1.000
_cell.length_b   1.000
_cell.length_c   1.000
_cell.angle_alpha   90.00
_cell.angle_beta   90.00
_cell.angle_gamma   90.00
#
_symmetry.space_group_name_H-M   'P 1'
#
loop_
_entity.id
_entity.type
_entity.pdbx_description
1 polymer ?
#
loop_
_entity_poly.entity_id
_entity_poly.type
_entity_poly.pdbx_seq_one_letter_code
_entity_poly.pdbx_strand_id
1 'polypeptide(L)'
;MCALSWGLTGPDDDAVLATRTERLQQGVNKAASALRAQVRAVAADLDVEGLDSLIHRQGDRLMDTRTGVELFVFHRDSLVFWTSRAPAEGGPLYRDVAGHAQLPDGTYLHAEVNNGPYRIHGLRLVWYAPPIENRYLTKGFSPSLGLLHGLVAEAGPGLGPVVRDGEGQ
;
A
#
# COMPACT_ATOMS: atom_id res chain seq x y z
N MET A 1 8.70 13.25 -2.21
CA MET A 1 10.10 12.82 -1.96
C MET A 1 10.19 12.47 -0.48
N CYS A 2 9.96 11.21 -0.13
CA CYS A 2 9.99 10.73 1.26
C CYS A 2 10.76 9.42 1.30
N ALA A 3 12.03 9.51 1.69
CA ALA A 3 12.88 8.37 1.98
C ALA A 3 12.73 8.00 3.46
N LEU A 4 12.57 6.71 3.77
CA LEU A 4 12.56 6.18 5.14
C LEU A 4 13.99 5.81 5.57
N SER A 5 14.32 5.97 6.85
CA SER A 5 15.69 5.82 7.35
C SER A 5 15.77 5.33 8.82
N TRP A 6 16.92 4.80 9.26
CA TRP A 6 17.07 3.87 10.40
C TRP A 6 18.43 3.96 11.10
N GLY A 7 18.51 3.92 12.43
CA GLY A 7 19.81 3.86 13.13
C GLY A 7 19.91 2.74 14.16
N LEU A 8 21.06 2.06 14.23
CA LEU A 8 21.65 1.39 15.40
C LEU A 8 23.13 1.03 15.13
N THR A 9 23.97 1.07 16.16
CA THR A 9 25.45 1.04 16.14
C THR A 9 26.06 -0.35 16.31
N GLY A 10 26.79 -0.87 15.31
CA GLY A 10 27.71 -2.02 15.42
C GLY A 10 28.26 -2.52 14.05
N PRO A 11 29.54 -2.94 13.92
CA PRO A 11 30.15 -3.28 12.62
C PRO A 11 29.62 -4.58 11.98
N ASP A 12 29.02 -5.48 12.75
CA ASP A 12 28.32 -6.69 12.24
C ASP A 12 26.83 -6.41 11.92
N ASP A 13 26.29 -5.30 12.43
CA ASP A 13 24.89 -4.93 12.24
C ASP A 13 24.63 -4.38 10.83
N ASP A 14 25.63 -3.78 10.19
CA ASP A 14 25.50 -3.20 8.84
C ASP A 14 25.25 -4.25 7.75
N ALA A 15 25.93 -5.41 7.82
CA ALA A 15 25.73 -6.51 6.86
C ALA A 15 24.37 -7.20 7.07
N VAL A 16 23.97 -7.36 8.33
CA VAL A 16 22.64 -7.86 8.70
C VAL A 16 21.55 -6.90 8.25
N LEU A 17 21.77 -5.59 8.41
CA LEU A 17 20.86 -4.53 7.99
C LEU A 17 20.73 -4.46 6.47
N ALA A 18 21.83 -4.56 5.73
CA ALA A 18 21.80 -4.61 4.27
C ALA A 18 20.97 -5.80 3.77
N THR A 19 21.19 -6.99 4.33
CA THR A 19 20.43 -8.20 4.00
C THR A 19 18.94 -8.05 4.31
N ARG A 20 18.60 -7.46 5.47
CA ARG A 20 17.19 -7.21 5.86
C ARG A 20 16.53 -6.18 4.96
N THR A 21 17.26 -5.15 4.57
CA THR A 21 16.77 -4.10 3.66
C THR A 21 16.53 -4.67 2.28
N GLU A 22 17.42 -5.51 1.76
CA GLU A 22 17.23 -6.14 0.46
C GLU A 22 15.99 -7.04 0.46
N ARG A 23 15.80 -7.84 1.51
CA ARG A 23 14.58 -8.65 1.67
C ARG A 23 13.33 -7.80 1.75
N LEU A 24 13.40 -6.66 2.44
CA LEU A 24 12.32 -5.70 2.52
C LEU A 24 11.99 -5.12 1.13
N GLN A 25 13.00 -4.65 0.41
CA GLN A 25 12.85 -4.12 -0.96
C GLN A 25 12.26 -5.17 -1.91
N GLN A 26 12.73 -6.42 -1.84
CA GLN A 26 12.17 -7.54 -2.61
C GLN A 26 10.70 -7.80 -2.24
N GLY A 27 10.36 -7.77 -0.95
CA GLY A 27 8.99 -7.90 -0.46
C GLY A 27 8.07 -6.80 -0.97
N VAL A 28 8.51 -5.54 -0.89
CA VAL A 28 7.79 -4.36 -1.40
C VAL A 28 7.61 -4.46 -2.92
N ASN A 29 8.64 -4.81 -3.68
CA ASN A 29 8.57 -4.95 -5.14
C ASN A 29 7.59 -6.06 -5.56
N LYS A 30 7.63 -7.20 -4.86
CA LYS A 30 6.68 -8.30 -5.08
C LYS A 30 5.25 -7.88 -4.75
N ALA A 31 5.06 -7.16 -3.64
CA ALA A 31 3.76 -6.63 -3.23
C ALA A 31 3.20 -5.62 -4.24
N ALA A 32 4.05 -4.72 -4.76
CA ALA A 32 3.67 -3.74 -5.78
C ALA A 32 3.27 -4.41 -7.10
N SER A 33 4.01 -5.43 -7.52
CA SER A 33 3.71 -6.20 -8.73
C SER A 33 2.39 -6.97 -8.59
N ALA A 34 2.16 -7.60 -7.43
CA ALA A 34 0.90 -8.28 -7.12
C ALA A 34 -0.29 -7.31 -7.08
N LEU A 35 -0.11 -6.13 -6.47
CA LEU A 35 -1.14 -5.09 -6.41
C LEU A 35 -1.53 -4.61 -7.82
N ARG A 36 -0.55 -4.31 -8.68
CA ARG A 36 -0.80 -3.91 -10.08
C ARG A 36 -1.55 -5.01 -10.85
N ALA A 37 -1.18 -6.27 -10.67
CA ALA A 37 -1.86 -7.39 -11.31
C ALA A 37 -3.32 -7.52 -10.83
N GLN A 38 -3.56 -7.34 -9.52
CA GLN A 38 -4.90 -7.41 -8.94
C GLN A 38 -5.80 -6.27 -9.43
N VAL A 39 -5.31 -5.03 -9.47
CA VAL A 39 -6.08 -3.88 -9.99
C VAL A 39 -6.43 -4.08 -11.47
N ARG A 40 -5.50 -4.62 -12.28
CA ARG A 40 -5.78 -4.96 -13.69
C ARG A 40 -6.80 -6.08 -13.84
N ALA A 41 -6.77 -7.09 -12.98
CA ALA A 41 -7.77 -8.15 -12.97
C ALA A 41 -9.16 -7.60 -12.67
N VAL A 42 -9.29 -6.70 -11.69
CA VAL A 42 -10.54 -6.01 -11.37
C VAL A 42 -11.05 -5.17 -12.55
N ALA A 43 -10.16 -4.50 -13.28
CA ALA A 43 -10.53 -3.76 -14.49
C ALA A 43 -11.07 -4.67 -15.60
N ALA A 44 -10.39 -5.79 -15.86
CA ALA A 44 -10.84 -6.78 -16.84
C ALA A 44 -12.19 -7.41 -16.45
N ASP A 45 -12.35 -7.74 -15.16
CA ASP A 45 -13.61 -8.22 -14.59
C ASP A 45 -14.76 -7.22 -14.78
N LEU A 46 -14.48 -5.93 -14.58
CA LEU A 46 -15.46 -4.85 -14.75
C LEU A 46 -15.91 -4.73 -16.22
N ASP A 47 -15.00 -4.91 -17.18
CA ASP A 47 -15.34 -4.87 -18.62
C ASP A 47 -16.22 -6.03 -19.06
N VAL A 48 -16.01 -7.22 -18.48
CA VAL A 48 -16.71 -8.45 -18.87
C VAL A 48 -18.07 -8.55 -18.16
N GLU A 49 -18.11 -8.28 -16.86
CA GLU A 49 -19.26 -8.61 -16.02
C GLU A 49 -20.02 -7.38 -15.49
N GLY A 50 -19.44 -6.18 -15.59
CA GLY A 50 -20.02 -4.95 -15.08
C GLY A 50 -19.88 -4.75 -13.56
N LEU A 51 -20.30 -3.56 -13.10
CA LEU A 51 -20.11 -3.11 -11.73
C LEU A 51 -20.90 -3.94 -10.71
N ASP A 52 -22.13 -4.32 -11.02
CA ASP A 52 -22.99 -5.08 -10.09
C ASP A 52 -22.37 -6.45 -9.74
N SER A 53 -21.82 -7.13 -10.74
CA SER A 53 -21.13 -8.41 -10.56
C SER A 53 -19.85 -8.27 -9.73
N LEU A 54 -19.11 -7.18 -9.92
CA LEU A 54 -17.95 -6.85 -9.09
C LEU A 54 -18.36 -6.63 -7.62
N ILE A 55 -19.40 -5.82 -7.39
CA ILE A 55 -19.95 -5.56 -6.05
C ILE A 55 -20.41 -6.88 -5.42
N HIS A 56 -21.06 -7.77 -6.16
CA HIS A 56 -21.53 -9.03 -5.58
C HIS A 56 -20.39 -9.97 -5.19
N ARG A 57 -19.32 -10.05 -6.00
CA ARG A 57 -18.15 -10.90 -5.70
C ARG A 57 -17.26 -10.35 -4.59
N GLN A 58 -17.16 -9.03 -4.47
CA GLN A 58 -16.21 -8.35 -3.58
C GLN A 58 -16.89 -7.65 -2.39
N GLY A 59 -18.22 -7.48 -2.39
CA GLY A 59 -18.96 -6.68 -1.42
C GLY A 59 -18.89 -7.19 0.01
N ASP A 60 -18.71 -8.50 0.20
CA ASP A 60 -18.49 -9.09 1.51
C ASP A 60 -17.06 -8.92 2.04
N ARG A 61 -16.14 -8.40 1.21
CA ARG A 61 -14.74 -8.18 1.59
C ARG A 61 -14.53 -6.72 1.97
N LEU A 62 -14.69 -6.41 3.26
CA LEU A 62 -14.32 -5.12 3.90
C LEU A 62 -12.80 -4.81 3.95
N MET A 63 -12.02 -5.56 3.16
CA MET A 63 -10.57 -5.57 2.93
C MET A 63 -10.21 -7.04 2.81
N ASP A 64 -9.47 -7.44 1.77
CA ASP A 64 -8.93 -8.81 1.76
C ASP A 64 -7.83 -8.89 2.81
N THR A 65 -8.17 -9.38 4.00
CA THR A 65 -7.26 -9.48 5.15
C THR A 65 -6.04 -10.35 4.86
N ARG A 66 -6.07 -11.20 3.82
CA ARG A 66 -4.92 -12.00 3.38
C ARG A 66 -3.90 -11.17 2.60
N THR A 67 -4.34 -10.18 1.84
CA THR A 67 -3.47 -9.35 0.98
C THR A 67 -3.28 -7.94 1.54
N GLY A 68 -4.17 -7.47 2.41
CA GLY A 68 -4.21 -6.11 2.93
C GLY A 68 -4.55 -5.08 1.86
N VAL A 69 -5.24 -5.49 0.79
CA VAL A 69 -5.55 -4.62 -0.35
C VAL A 69 -6.94 -4.00 -0.19
N GLU A 70 -6.98 -2.68 -0.32
CA GLU A 70 -8.17 -1.86 -0.40
C GLU A 70 -8.39 -1.44 -1.86
N LEU A 71 -9.62 -1.56 -2.33
CA LEU A 71 -10.02 -1.21 -3.69
C LEU A 71 -10.97 -0.02 -3.65
N PHE A 72 -10.80 0.89 -4.60
CA PHE A 72 -11.70 2.02 -4.84
C PHE A 72 -11.99 2.10 -6.33
N VAL A 73 -13.27 2.12 -6.69
CA VAL A 73 -13.72 2.22 -8.07
C VAL A 73 -14.51 3.52 -8.21
N PHE A 74 -14.02 4.39 -9.08
CA PHE A 74 -14.66 5.63 -9.45
C PHE A 74 -15.29 5.47 -10.83
N HIS A 75 -16.49 6.01 -11.00
CA HIS A 75 -17.07 6.28 -12.31
C HIS A 75 -17.02 7.79 -12.53
N ARG A 76 -16.16 8.23 -13.46
CA ARG A 76 -15.71 9.62 -13.57
C ARG A 76 -15.11 10.07 -12.24
N ASP A 77 -15.71 11.06 -11.58
CA ASP A 77 -15.25 11.60 -10.29
C ASP A 77 -16.08 11.12 -9.08
N SER A 78 -16.99 10.16 -9.30
CA SER A 78 -17.85 9.63 -8.23
C SER A 78 -17.38 8.26 -7.77
N LEU A 79 -17.15 8.09 -6.47
CA LEU A 79 -16.85 6.78 -5.87
C LEU A 79 -18.12 5.91 -5.94
N VAL A 80 -18.05 4.79 -6.65
CA VAL A 80 -19.19 3.87 -6.86
C VAL A 80 -19.04 2.53 -6.13
N PHE A 81 -17.82 2.14 -5.77
CA PHE A 81 -17.55 0.94 -4.99
C PHE A 81 -16.22 1.05 -4.24
N TRP A 82 -16.15 0.51 -3.02
CA TRP A 82 -14.91 0.38 -2.27
C TRP A 82 -14.93 -0.84 -1.35
N THR A 83 -13.75 -1.37 -1.04
CA THR A 83 -13.57 -2.45 -0.05
C THR A 83 -12.99 -1.97 1.27
N SER A 84 -12.62 -0.69 1.42
CA SER A 84 -12.07 -0.17 2.68
C SER A 84 -13.11 -0.03 3.80
N ARG A 85 -12.64 0.07 5.05
CA ARG A 85 -13.48 0.34 6.23
C ARG A 85 -14.06 1.77 6.24
N ALA A 86 -13.44 2.69 5.51
CA ALA A 86 -13.95 4.04 5.33
C ALA A 86 -13.81 4.44 3.85
N PRO A 87 -14.81 5.13 3.27
CA PRO A 87 -14.63 5.70 1.94
C PRO A 87 -13.52 6.76 2.02
N ALA A 88 -12.48 6.60 1.20
CA ALA A 88 -11.49 7.66 1.02
C ALA A 88 -12.11 8.74 0.12
N GLU A 89 -12.08 10.00 0.56
CA GLU A 89 -12.32 11.11 -0.37
C GLU A 89 -11.28 11.02 -1.49
N GLY A 90 -11.67 11.21 -2.75
CA GLY A 90 -10.76 11.00 -3.88
C GLY A 90 -9.50 11.90 -3.85
N GLY A 91 -9.54 13.01 -3.11
CA GLY A 91 -8.46 14.00 -3.01
C GLY A 91 -7.06 13.43 -2.76
N PRO A 92 -6.83 12.60 -1.72
CA PRO A 92 -5.57 11.89 -1.50
C PRO A 92 -5.24 10.81 -2.54
N LEU A 93 -6.23 10.10 -3.09
CA LEU A 93 -6.01 9.05 -4.11
C LEU A 93 -5.56 9.60 -5.48
N TYR A 94 -5.87 10.87 -5.77
CA TYR A 94 -5.53 11.54 -7.04
C TYR A 94 -4.22 12.33 -7.00
N ARG A 95 -3.67 12.63 -5.81
CA ARG A 95 -2.49 13.50 -5.68
C ARG A 95 -1.16 12.74 -5.70
N ASP A 96 -1.14 11.49 -5.26
CA ASP A 96 0.08 10.69 -5.16
C ASP A 96 0.14 9.69 -6.32
N VAL A 97 0.73 10.13 -7.44
CA VAL A 97 0.80 9.39 -8.72
C VAL A 97 2.10 8.58 -8.87
N ALA A 98 2.85 8.41 -7.78
CA ALA A 98 4.22 7.87 -7.77
C ALA A 98 4.30 6.47 -7.15
N GLY A 99 3.37 5.57 -7.46
CA GLY A 99 3.44 4.15 -7.01
C GLY A 99 3.24 3.88 -5.51
N HIS A 100 3.16 4.93 -4.70
CA HIS A 100 2.85 4.90 -3.27
C HIS A 100 2.02 6.13 -2.88
N ALA A 101 1.25 6.02 -1.80
CA ALA A 101 0.41 7.08 -1.26
C ALA A 101 0.66 7.24 0.25
N GLN A 102 0.71 8.49 0.72
CA GLN A 102 0.79 8.80 2.15
C GLN A 102 -0.58 9.18 2.69
N LEU A 103 -1.12 8.35 3.58
CA LEU A 103 -2.38 8.61 4.29
C LEU A 103 -2.10 8.98 5.75
N PRO A 104 -3.08 9.58 6.47
CA PRO A 104 -2.90 10.00 7.86
C PRO A 104 -2.48 8.89 8.83
N ASP A 105 -2.73 7.63 8.48
CA ASP A 105 -2.46 6.45 9.29
C ASP A 105 -1.31 5.57 8.77
N GLY A 106 -0.65 5.95 7.68
CA GLY A 106 0.46 5.17 7.16
C GLY A 106 0.87 5.44 5.72
N THR A 107 1.86 4.66 5.29
CA THR A 107 2.37 4.64 3.91
C THR A 107 1.84 3.41 3.19
N TYR A 108 1.32 3.62 1.98
CA TYR A 108 0.66 2.60 1.17
C TYR A 108 1.35 2.47 -0.18
N LEU A 109 1.41 1.25 -0.73
CA LEU A 109 1.59 1.08 -2.16
C LEU A 109 0.30 1.48 -2.87
N HIS A 110 0.42 2.07 -4.05
CA HIS A 110 -0.70 2.48 -4.87
C HIS A 110 -0.56 1.93 -6.29
N ALA A 111 -1.65 1.43 -6.84
CA ALA A 111 -1.78 1.10 -8.25
C ALA A 111 -3.09 1.66 -8.80
N GLU A 112 -3.06 2.08 -10.05
CA GLU A 112 -4.21 2.62 -10.76
C GLU A 112 -4.36 1.96 -12.12
N VAL A 113 -5.62 1.75 -12.54
CA VAL A 113 -5.99 1.46 -13.93
C VAL A 113 -7.14 2.38 -14.33
N ASN A 114 -6.96 3.10 -15.45
CA ASN A 114 -8.05 3.80 -16.13
C ASN A 114 -8.71 2.82 -17.11
N ASN A 115 -10.03 2.68 -17.01
CA ASN A 115 -10.82 1.75 -17.82
C ASN A 115 -12.10 2.42 -18.33
N GLY A 116 -11.99 3.13 -19.46
CA GLY A 116 -13.09 3.90 -20.03
C GLY A 116 -13.61 4.96 -19.06
N PRO A 117 -14.90 4.95 -18.66
CA PRO A 117 -15.43 5.90 -17.69
C PRO A 117 -15.06 5.56 -16.24
N TYR A 118 -14.41 4.42 -15.99
CA TYR A 118 -14.02 3.98 -14.67
C TYR A 118 -12.55 4.24 -14.38
N ARG A 119 -12.23 4.52 -13.12
CA ARG A 119 -10.87 4.55 -12.59
C ARG A 119 -10.80 3.68 -11.34
N ILE A 120 -9.86 2.76 -11.32
CA ILE A 120 -9.74 1.76 -10.26
C ILE A 120 -8.41 1.99 -9.56
N HIS A 121 -8.48 2.21 -8.25
CA HIS A 121 -7.33 2.37 -7.37
C HIS A 121 -7.24 1.15 -6.46
N GLY A 122 -6.04 0.62 -6.30
CA GLY A 122 -5.70 -0.35 -5.26
C GLY A 122 -4.69 0.27 -4.30
N LEU A 123 -4.94 0.17 -3.00
CA LEU A 123 -4.00 0.52 -1.95
C LEU A 123 -3.59 -0.71 -1.17
N ARG A 124 -2.32 -0.76 -0.74
CA ARG A 124 -1.83 -1.79 0.18
C ARG A 124 -0.93 -1.17 1.24
N LEU A 125 -1.31 -1.31 2.50
CA LEU A 125 -0.53 -0.79 3.62
C LEU A 125 0.88 -1.39 3.63
N VAL A 126 1.91 -0.55 3.64
CA VAL A 126 3.30 -0.93 3.84
C VAL A 126 3.68 -0.69 5.28
N TRP A 127 3.44 0.51 5.78
CA TRP A 127 3.86 0.97 7.08
C TRP A 127 2.70 1.64 7.82
N TYR A 128 2.30 1.07 8.96
CA TYR A 128 1.28 1.62 9.84
C TYR A 128 1.91 2.66 10.78
N ALA A 129 1.38 3.87 10.76
CA ALA A 129 1.75 4.97 11.63
C ALA A 129 0.49 5.72 12.07
N PRO A 130 -0.20 5.28 13.14
CA PRO A 130 -1.45 5.89 13.56
C PRO A 130 -1.26 7.37 13.92
N PRO A 131 -2.25 8.22 13.61
CA PRO A 131 -2.19 9.65 13.93
C PRO A 131 -2.37 9.95 15.42
N ILE A 132 -2.76 8.95 16.21
CA ILE A 132 -2.97 9.06 17.65
C ILE A 132 -2.03 8.08 18.35
N GLU A 133 -1.29 8.60 19.33
CA GLU A 133 -0.47 7.78 20.19
C GLU A 133 -1.33 7.05 21.22
N ASN A 134 -1.23 5.73 21.23
CA ASN A 134 -1.89 4.87 22.20
C ASN A 134 -0.99 3.68 22.50
N ARG A 135 -0.85 3.31 23.77
CA ARG A 135 -0.01 2.17 24.21
C ARG A 135 -0.37 0.81 23.58
N TYR A 136 -1.57 0.69 22.99
CA TYR A 136 -2.03 -0.51 22.30
C TYR A 136 -1.84 -0.45 20.78
N LEU A 137 -1.41 0.70 20.25
CA LEU A 137 -1.14 0.88 18.82
C LEU A 137 0.37 0.91 18.58
N THR A 138 0.85 -0.09 17.84
CA THR A 138 2.27 -0.22 17.52
C THR A 138 2.50 0.18 16.07
N LYS A 139 3.38 1.15 15.83
CA LYS A 139 3.88 1.46 14.49
C LYS A 139 4.62 0.24 13.95
N GLY A 140 4.41 -0.11 12.70
CA GLY A 140 4.94 -1.37 12.18
C GLY A 140 4.68 -1.59 10.71
N PHE A 141 5.49 -2.46 10.10
CA PHE A 141 5.18 -2.93 8.76
C PHE A 141 3.90 -3.77 8.78
N SER A 142 3.14 -3.66 7.70
CA SER A 142 1.97 -4.50 7.49
C SER A 142 2.37 -5.99 7.52
N PRO A 143 1.69 -6.84 8.33
CA PRO A 143 1.92 -8.28 8.33
C PRO A 143 1.76 -8.91 6.94
N SER A 144 0.96 -8.29 6.06
CA SER A 144 0.77 -8.75 4.68
C SER A 144 2.08 -8.81 3.88
N LEU A 145 3.12 -8.07 4.26
CA LEU A 145 4.43 -8.08 3.59
C LEU A 145 5.30 -9.28 3.99
N GLY A 146 4.90 -10.06 5.01
CA GLY A 146 5.65 -11.22 5.48
C GLY A 146 7.02 -10.88 6.07
N LEU A 147 7.18 -9.64 6.58
CA LEU A 147 8.42 -9.14 7.13
C LEU A 147 8.59 -9.58 8.59
N LEU A 148 9.85 -9.76 9.01
CA LEU A 148 10.19 -10.12 10.38
C LEU A 148 9.82 -8.98 11.35
N HIS A 149 9.26 -9.35 12.51
CA HIS A 149 8.99 -8.42 13.60
C HIS A 149 10.29 -7.71 14.06
N GLY A 150 10.17 -6.43 14.45
CA GLY A 150 11.27 -5.67 15.04
C GLY A 150 11.92 -4.63 14.12
N LEU A 151 11.44 -4.47 12.89
CA LEU A 151 11.78 -3.32 12.05
C LEU A 151 10.79 -2.17 12.37
N VAL A 152 11.33 -1.02 12.79
CA VAL A 152 10.59 0.26 12.95
C VAL A 152 10.32 0.88 11.56
N ALA A 153 10.15 2.18 11.32
CA ALA A 153 10.39 2.96 10.08
C ALA A 153 9.97 4.40 10.39
N GLU A 154 10.65 5.39 9.84
CA GLU A 154 10.25 6.79 10.02
C GLU A 154 10.19 7.55 8.70
N ALA A 155 9.07 8.24 8.49
CA ALA A 155 8.86 9.15 7.38
C ALA A 155 9.77 10.38 7.54
N GLY A 156 10.88 10.42 6.79
CA GLY A 156 11.82 11.55 6.81
C GLY A 156 13.30 11.17 6.80
N PRO A 157 14.18 12.18 6.75
CA PRO A 157 15.62 11.96 6.77
C PRO A 157 16.07 11.34 8.08
N GLY A 158 17.05 10.45 7.99
CA GLY A 158 17.63 9.74 9.12
C GLY A 158 18.66 8.72 8.64
N LEU A 159 19.04 7.78 9.48
CA LEU A 159 20.40 7.21 9.45
C LEU A 159 20.57 5.90 8.68
N GLY A 160 19.55 5.43 7.96
CA GLY A 160 19.50 4.05 7.48
C GLY A 160 19.13 3.90 6.02
N PRO A 161 19.20 2.68 5.50
CA PRO A 161 19.06 2.45 4.07
C PRO A 161 17.64 2.75 3.57
N VAL A 162 17.58 3.36 2.39
CA VAL A 162 16.34 3.83 1.77
C VAL A 162 15.65 2.68 1.07
N VAL A 163 14.38 2.46 1.40
CA VAL A 163 13.47 1.59 0.64
C VAL A 163 12.71 2.45 -0.34
N ARG A 164 12.69 2.00 -1.59
CA ARG A 164 12.01 2.66 -2.69
C ARG A 164 10.77 1.88 -3.09
N ASP A 165 9.84 2.53 -3.74
CA ASP A 165 8.75 1.81 -4.40
C ASP A 165 9.26 0.98 -5.59
N GLY A 166 8.35 0.24 -6.23
CA GLY A 166 8.65 -0.59 -7.39
C GLY A 166 9.07 0.18 -8.65
N GLU A 167 9.15 1.52 -8.60
CA GLU A 167 9.68 2.40 -9.65
C GLU A 167 11.01 3.05 -9.25
N GLY A 168 11.52 2.75 -8.04
CA GLY A 168 12.79 3.25 -7.55
C GLY A 168 12.72 4.65 -6.94
N GLN A 169 11.52 5.14 -6.60
CA GLN A 169 11.31 6.42 -5.90
C GLN A 169 11.18 6.26 -4.39
#